data_AF-A0A7W7HZ19-F1
#
_entry.id   AF-A0A7W7HZ19-F1
#
_cell.length_a   1.000
_cell.length_b   1.000
_cell.length_c   1.000
_cell.angle_alpha   90.00
_cell.angle_beta   90.00
_cell.angle_gamma   90.00
#
_symmetry.space_group_name_H-M   'P 1'
#
loop_
_entity.id
_entity.type
_entity.pdbx_description
1 polymer ?
#
loop_
_entity_poly.entity_id
_entity_poly.type
_entity_poly.pdbx_seq_one_letter_code
_entity_poly.pdbx_strand_id
1 'polypeptide(L)'
;MSARTRPTLLLATASVAVGLLLAPGAAFAATTAEDPTDNEQCYEDLGDEACTDDPAPSDEDFGPEDLSAAMEAVETASAAAGAQGWKTVQGVVATPSSGAPVEGEATSQVDAVNRRLTWHVTADGGIDVGGAVDAAKGTWQPPEEAWQKSVLTMMGRPEVTYVFTAGRVDLAEYLEEGPAAMATDLVDRLDAATEVTREEHEDGSADYRVADEDSEVTLHVGADSTVTGRDYRIAEEDEVFETSTAYTYGPQSISMPSATSTIDAKTLRSGRAYLSMGNLVNNAAGSGAANARKAAKGRKVAVASVRNLVRRAAAAANGQAGAAVVQIKDINAGVRVYATNPWTRKSVAYTVTAAGKKVVVKKAS
;
A
#
# COMPACT_ATOMS: atom_id res chain seq x y z
N MET A 1 -23.80 8.67 -27.05
CA MET A 1 -23.60 8.09 -25.71
C MET A 1 -22.23 7.46 -25.73
N SER A 2 -21.28 8.10 -25.03
CA SER A 2 -19.85 7.98 -25.30
C SER A 2 -19.24 6.85 -24.49
N ALA A 3 -18.76 5.83 -25.18
CA ALA A 3 -17.66 4.98 -24.72
C ALA A 3 -16.37 5.82 -24.74
N ARG A 4 -15.64 5.86 -23.62
CA ARG A 4 -14.23 6.24 -23.42
C ARG A 4 -14.08 6.85 -22.02
N THR A 5 -13.64 6.03 -21.06
CA THR A 5 -12.84 6.39 -19.87
C THR A 5 -12.58 5.11 -19.07
N ARG A 6 -11.64 4.25 -19.51
CA ARG A 6 -11.04 3.19 -18.68
C ARG A 6 -9.55 2.86 -19.00
N PRO A 7 -8.60 3.83 -18.99
CA PRO A 7 -7.18 3.48 -18.80
C PRO A 7 -6.71 3.65 -17.34
N THR A 8 -7.53 4.22 -16.45
CA THR A 8 -7.06 4.65 -15.11
C THR A 8 -7.05 3.55 -14.04
N LEU A 9 -7.56 2.34 -14.35
CA LEU A 9 -7.61 1.24 -13.38
C LEU A 9 -6.31 0.41 -13.33
N LEU A 10 -5.44 0.51 -14.33
CA LEU A 10 -4.21 -0.27 -14.43
C LEU A 10 -3.07 0.25 -13.55
N LEU A 11 -3.15 1.49 -13.09
CA LEU A 11 -2.16 1.98 -12.16
C LEU A 11 -2.35 1.39 -10.76
N ALA A 12 -3.48 0.89 -10.28
CA ALA A 12 -3.61 0.60 -8.83
C ALA A 12 -2.74 -0.56 -8.31
N THR A 13 -2.64 -1.68 -9.04
CA THR A 13 -1.82 -2.84 -8.65
C THR A 13 -0.35 -2.68 -9.01
N ALA A 14 -0.03 -1.98 -10.10
CA ALA A 14 1.32 -1.52 -10.36
C ALA A 14 1.74 -0.39 -9.38
N SER A 15 0.84 0.47 -8.91
CA SER A 15 1.16 1.68 -8.10
C SER A 15 1.57 1.39 -6.68
N VAL A 16 1.35 0.19 -6.15
CA VAL A 16 1.94 -0.16 -4.85
C VAL A 16 3.44 -0.45 -5.00
N ALA A 17 3.88 -0.97 -6.16
CA ALA A 17 5.30 -1.18 -6.48
C ALA A 17 5.92 0.04 -7.21
N VAL A 18 5.28 0.52 -8.28
CA VAL A 18 5.66 1.67 -9.11
C VAL A 18 5.44 3.00 -8.40
N GLY A 19 4.40 3.17 -7.59
CA GLY A 19 4.16 4.41 -6.83
C GLY A 19 5.14 4.60 -5.65
N LEU A 20 5.82 3.53 -5.22
CA LEU A 20 6.96 3.61 -4.30
C LEU A 20 8.29 3.91 -5.03
N LEU A 21 8.40 3.53 -6.31
CA LEU A 21 9.60 3.70 -7.13
C LEU A 21 9.62 5.02 -7.94
N LEU A 22 8.47 5.60 -8.29
CA LEU A 22 8.34 6.77 -9.18
C LEU A 22 7.53 7.91 -8.54
N ALA A 23 8.18 8.75 -7.73
CA ALA A 23 7.71 10.10 -7.42
C ALA A 23 8.77 11.14 -7.81
N PRO A 24 8.41 12.26 -8.46
CA PRO A 24 9.12 12.74 -9.64
C PRO A 24 10.04 13.95 -9.39
N GLY A 25 11.14 14.02 -10.14
CA GLY A 25 12.03 15.18 -10.23
C GLY A 25 12.22 15.66 -11.67
N ALA A 26 11.45 16.68 -12.05
CA ALA A 26 11.75 17.71 -13.06
C ALA A 26 11.89 17.34 -14.56
N ALA A 27 10.81 17.62 -15.30
CA ALA A 27 10.73 18.40 -16.54
C ALA A 27 11.95 18.49 -17.48
N PHE A 28 11.80 18.05 -18.74
CA PHE A 28 12.17 18.86 -19.92
C PHE A 28 11.31 18.52 -21.14
N ALA A 29 11.24 19.49 -22.05
CA ALA A 29 10.30 19.62 -23.14
C ALA A 29 10.78 19.02 -24.46
N ALA A 30 9.80 18.68 -25.29
CA ALA A 30 9.78 18.27 -26.69
C ALA A 30 10.97 18.67 -27.59
N THR A 31 11.42 17.70 -28.41
CA THR A 31 11.89 17.94 -29.79
C THR A 31 11.46 16.81 -30.72
N THR A 32 10.71 17.16 -31.77
CA THR A 32 10.44 16.39 -32.99
C THR A 32 11.69 16.18 -33.86
N ALA A 33 11.88 14.97 -34.40
CA ALA A 33 12.39 14.64 -35.75
C ALA A 33 12.68 13.13 -35.83
N GLU A 34 11.95 12.38 -36.66
CA GLU A 34 12.28 11.94 -38.04
C GLU A 34 12.74 10.46 -38.08
N ASP A 35 11.89 9.65 -38.72
CA ASP A 35 12.15 8.34 -39.35
C ASP A 35 13.37 8.45 -40.31
N PRO A 36 14.22 7.41 -40.44
CA PRO A 36 13.99 6.48 -41.55
C PRO A 36 14.47 5.01 -41.34
N THR A 37 13.65 4.10 -41.88
CA THR A 37 13.99 2.98 -42.80
C THR A 37 14.76 1.73 -42.34
N ASP A 38 14.13 0.60 -42.67
CA ASP A 38 14.66 -0.61 -43.30
C ASP A 38 15.94 -1.26 -42.76
N ASN A 39 15.80 -2.48 -42.24
CA ASN A 39 16.80 -3.52 -42.49
C ASN A 39 16.17 -4.92 -42.52
N GLU A 40 15.66 -5.25 -43.70
CA GLU A 40 15.41 -6.60 -44.18
C GLU A 40 16.77 -7.23 -44.54
N GLN A 41 17.22 -8.23 -43.78
CA GLN A 41 18.29 -9.11 -44.25
C GLN A 41 18.10 -10.55 -43.78
N CYS A 42 17.73 -11.37 -44.75
CA CYS A 42 17.71 -12.82 -44.73
C CYS A 42 19.10 -13.39 -44.41
N TYR A 43 19.14 -14.37 -43.52
CA TYR A 43 20.22 -15.36 -43.45
C TYR A 43 19.74 -16.62 -44.18
N GLU A 44 20.17 -16.78 -45.43
CA GLU A 44 20.32 -18.10 -46.05
C GLU A 44 21.72 -18.64 -45.70
N ASP A 45 21.85 -19.97 -45.66
CA ASP A 45 23.11 -20.73 -45.67
C ASP A 45 23.53 -21.38 -44.35
N LEU A 46 22.80 -22.41 -43.89
CA LEU A 46 23.38 -23.58 -43.20
C LEU A 46 22.53 -24.85 -43.41
N GLY A 47 23.02 -25.74 -44.28
CA GLY A 47 23.17 -27.18 -44.05
C GLY A 47 21.94 -28.07 -43.80
N ASP A 48 21.55 -28.80 -44.85
CA ASP A 48 20.78 -30.06 -44.80
C ASP A 48 21.45 -31.10 -43.88
N GLU A 49 20.90 -31.34 -42.67
CA GLU A 49 20.80 -32.67 -42.05
C GLU A 49 20.05 -32.59 -40.70
N ALA A 50 18.86 -33.20 -40.67
CA ALA A 50 18.05 -33.51 -39.48
C ALA A 50 17.39 -32.33 -38.73
N CYS A 51 16.49 -31.60 -39.40
CA CYS A 51 15.29 -31.10 -38.72
C CYS A 51 14.28 -32.26 -38.73
N THR A 52 14.08 -32.88 -37.57
CA THR A 52 12.83 -33.61 -37.32
C THR A 52 11.69 -32.62 -37.55
N ASP A 53 10.72 -33.01 -38.39
CA ASP A 53 9.45 -32.32 -38.56
C ASP A 53 8.78 -32.21 -37.18
N ASP A 54 9.10 -31.17 -36.43
CA ASP A 54 8.22 -30.71 -35.37
C ASP A 54 6.97 -30.22 -36.10
N PRO A 55 5.79 -30.83 -35.89
CA PRO A 55 4.59 -30.36 -36.55
C PRO A 55 4.44 -28.89 -36.17
N ALA A 56 4.48 -28.01 -37.17
CA ALA A 56 4.11 -26.62 -36.98
C ALA A 56 2.79 -26.61 -36.21
N PRO A 57 2.66 -25.78 -35.15
CA PRO A 57 1.44 -25.73 -34.34
C PRO A 57 0.27 -25.62 -35.31
N SER A 58 -0.66 -26.56 -35.21
CA SER A 58 -1.86 -26.52 -36.03
C SER A 58 -2.61 -25.26 -35.64
N ASP A 59 -2.60 -24.25 -36.51
CA ASP A 59 -3.43 -23.05 -36.45
C ASP A 59 -4.91 -23.43 -36.64
N GLU A 60 -5.45 -24.32 -35.79
CA GLU A 60 -6.88 -24.43 -35.64
C GLU A 60 -7.34 -23.12 -35.01
N ASP A 61 -8.02 -22.28 -35.79
CA ASP A 61 -8.64 -21.02 -35.35
C ASP A 61 -9.42 -21.26 -34.05
N PHE A 62 -8.83 -20.88 -32.92
CA PHE A 62 -9.46 -20.96 -31.61
C PHE A 62 -10.47 -19.81 -31.53
N GLY A 63 -11.71 -20.10 -31.91
CA GLY A 63 -12.77 -19.11 -32.03
C GLY A 63 -13.13 -18.45 -30.68
N PRO A 64 -13.73 -17.25 -30.70
CA PRO A 64 -14.08 -16.52 -29.48
C PRO A 64 -15.08 -17.27 -28.58
N GLU A 65 -15.97 -18.09 -29.16
CA GLU A 65 -16.90 -18.92 -28.38
C GLU A 65 -16.17 -20.05 -27.62
N ASP A 66 -15.17 -20.68 -28.26
CA ASP A 66 -14.34 -21.74 -27.66
C ASP A 66 -13.44 -21.17 -26.56
N LEU A 67 -12.91 -19.96 -26.75
CA LEU A 67 -12.17 -19.22 -25.73
C LEU A 67 -13.01 -18.90 -24.51
N SER A 68 -14.20 -18.32 -24.69
CA SER A 68 -15.06 -17.95 -23.56
C SER A 68 -15.43 -19.18 -22.72
N ALA A 69 -15.77 -20.30 -23.37
CA ALA A 69 -16.05 -21.55 -22.68
C ALA A 69 -14.81 -22.13 -21.95
N ALA A 70 -13.63 -22.07 -22.57
CA ALA A 70 -12.39 -22.50 -21.94
C ALA A 70 -12.04 -21.63 -20.72
N MET A 71 -12.20 -20.32 -20.83
CA MET A 71 -11.98 -19.35 -19.77
C MET A 71 -12.95 -19.55 -18.60
N GLU A 72 -14.25 -19.77 -18.85
CA GLU A 72 -15.23 -20.13 -17.80
C GLU A 72 -14.84 -21.41 -17.05
N ALA A 73 -14.36 -22.42 -17.78
CA ALA A 73 -13.87 -23.66 -17.18
C ALA A 73 -12.63 -23.43 -16.30
N VAL A 74 -11.69 -22.61 -16.77
CA VAL A 74 -10.47 -22.25 -16.04
C VAL A 74 -10.77 -21.45 -14.77
N GLU A 75 -11.69 -20.48 -14.86
CA GLU A 75 -12.15 -19.70 -13.71
C GLU A 75 -12.77 -20.62 -12.66
N THR A 76 -13.69 -21.49 -13.08
CA THR A 76 -14.38 -22.46 -12.20
C THR A 76 -13.40 -23.39 -11.51
N ALA A 77 -12.44 -23.97 -12.25
CA ALA A 77 -11.45 -24.87 -11.71
C ALA A 77 -10.51 -24.15 -10.71
N SER A 78 -10.04 -22.95 -11.06
CA SER A 78 -9.16 -22.15 -10.21
C SER A 78 -9.86 -21.67 -8.93
N ALA A 79 -11.13 -21.25 -9.02
CA ALA A 79 -11.96 -20.91 -7.87
C ALA A 79 -12.14 -22.12 -6.93
N ALA A 80 -12.39 -23.31 -7.49
CA ALA A 80 -12.50 -24.53 -6.72
C ALA A 80 -11.18 -24.91 -6.03
N ALA A 81 -10.05 -24.83 -6.73
CA ALA A 81 -8.72 -25.10 -6.17
C ALA A 81 -8.36 -24.10 -5.05
N GLY A 82 -8.68 -22.82 -5.24
CA GLY A 82 -8.44 -21.74 -4.29
C GLY A 82 -9.40 -21.69 -3.09
N ALA A 83 -10.44 -22.53 -3.04
CA ALA A 83 -11.47 -22.46 -1.99
C ALA A 83 -10.93 -22.61 -0.56
N GLN A 84 -9.79 -23.28 -0.37
CA GLN A 84 -9.11 -23.42 0.93
C GLN A 84 -7.99 -22.40 1.15
N GLY A 85 -7.60 -21.68 0.10
CA GLY A 85 -6.48 -20.76 0.09
C GLY A 85 -5.56 -20.97 -1.12
N TRP A 86 -4.66 -20.03 -1.28
CA TRP A 86 -3.61 -20.05 -2.29
C TRP A 86 -2.40 -19.23 -1.85
N LYS A 87 -1.27 -19.46 -2.51
CA LYS A 87 -0.06 -18.64 -2.43
C LYS A 87 0.23 -18.08 -3.81
N THR A 88 0.67 -16.82 -3.86
CA THR A 88 1.28 -16.23 -5.06
C THR A 88 2.74 -15.88 -4.80
N VAL A 89 3.55 -16.04 -5.84
CA VAL A 89 4.91 -15.49 -5.92
C VAL A 89 4.97 -14.70 -7.23
N GLN A 90 5.28 -13.42 -7.16
CA GLN A 90 5.33 -12.52 -8.28
C GLN A 90 6.75 -11.96 -8.42
N GLY A 91 7.43 -12.27 -9.52
CA GLY A 91 8.64 -11.57 -9.92
C GLY A 91 8.28 -10.28 -10.65
N VAL A 92 9.07 -9.23 -10.45
CA VAL A 92 8.94 -7.94 -11.14
C VAL A 92 10.32 -7.53 -11.65
N VAL A 93 10.40 -7.17 -12.92
CA VAL A 93 11.59 -6.57 -13.54
C VAL A 93 11.14 -5.28 -14.22
N ALA A 94 11.68 -4.15 -13.78
CA ALA A 94 11.45 -2.85 -14.41
C ALA A 94 12.77 -2.35 -15.01
N THR A 95 12.82 -2.20 -16.33
CA THR A 95 13.97 -1.69 -17.07
C THR A 95 13.69 -0.27 -17.50
N PRO A 96 14.18 0.75 -16.78
CA PRO A 96 13.97 2.15 -17.15
C PRO A 96 14.84 2.51 -18.36
N SER A 97 14.37 3.48 -19.15
CA SER A 97 15.03 3.99 -20.36
C SER A 97 16.48 4.44 -20.14
N SER A 98 16.81 4.90 -18.92
CA SER A 98 18.12 5.48 -18.60
C SER A 98 18.87 4.78 -17.46
N GLY A 99 18.59 3.52 -17.15
CA GLY A 99 19.13 2.88 -15.95
C GLY A 99 19.34 1.37 -16.03
N ALA A 100 19.89 0.82 -14.94
CA ALA A 100 19.93 -0.62 -14.76
C ALA A 100 18.52 -1.14 -14.42
N PRO A 101 18.17 -2.38 -14.81
CA PRO A 101 16.95 -3.03 -14.36
C PRO A 101 16.84 -3.02 -12.82
N VAL A 102 15.62 -2.85 -12.34
CA VAL A 102 15.24 -2.98 -10.94
C VAL A 102 14.45 -4.27 -10.80
N GLU A 103 14.93 -5.19 -9.98
CA GLU A 103 14.26 -6.45 -9.71
C GLU A 103 13.51 -6.40 -8.38
N GLY A 104 12.41 -7.13 -8.30
CA GLY A 104 11.62 -7.31 -7.10
C GLY A 104 10.86 -8.62 -7.07
N GLU A 105 10.45 -9.01 -5.87
CA GLU A 105 9.60 -10.16 -5.62
C GLU A 105 8.48 -9.74 -4.66
N ALA A 106 7.24 -10.07 -5.00
CA ALA A 106 6.11 -10.00 -4.09
C ALA A 106 5.58 -11.41 -3.82
N THR A 107 5.35 -11.75 -2.55
CA THR A 107 4.70 -13.00 -2.16
C THR A 107 3.42 -12.70 -1.41
N SER A 108 2.38 -13.48 -1.67
CA SER A 108 1.15 -13.41 -0.89
C SER A 108 0.66 -14.82 -0.53
N GLN A 109 -0.03 -14.93 0.60
CA GLN A 109 -0.70 -16.17 1.02
C GLN A 109 -2.09 -15.81 1.52
N VAL A 110 -3.09 -16.52 1.05
CA VAL A 110 -4.49 -16.36 1.45
C VAL A 110 -4.96 -17.66 2.11
N ASP A 111 -5.39 -17.56 3.35
CA ASP A 111 -6.09 -18.62 4.08
C ASP A 111 -7.58 -18.26 4.04
N ALA A 112 -8.27 -18.77 3.02
CA ALA A 112 -9.67 -18.46 2.77
C ALA A 112 -10.58 -18.97 3.90
N VAL A 113 -10.21 -20.10 4.52
CA VAL A 113 -10.96 -20.73 5.61
C VAL A 113 -10.97 -19.84 6.86
N ASN A 114 -9.80 -19.34 7.27
CA ASN A 114 -9.69 -18.43 8.42
C ASN A 114 -9.81 -16.95 8.05
N ARG A 115 -10.02 -16.65 6.76
CA ARG A 115 -10.12 -15.30 6.19
C ARG A 115 -8.92 -14.43 6.57
N ARG A 116 -7.72 -14.92 6.25
CA ARG A 116 -6.45 -14.24 6.51
C ARG A 116 -5.65 -14.08 5.23
N LEU A 117 -4.83 -13.04 5.21
CA LEU A 117 -3.87 -12.76 4.16
C LEU A 117 -2.55 -12.34 4.80
N THR A 118 -1.44 -12.76 4.23
CA THR A 118 -0.13 -12.12 4.42
C THR A 118 0.44 -11.77 3.08
N TRP A 119 1.17 -10.67 3.01
CA TRP A 119 1.91 -10.28 1.83
C TRP A 119 3.27 -9.72 2.22
N HIS A 120 4.23 -9.85 1.31
CA HIS A 120 5.60 -9.41 1.49
C HIS A 120 6.16 -8.97 0.15
N VAL A 121 6.90 -7.87 0.12
CA VAL A 121 7.52 -7.31 -1.08
C VAL A 121 8.97 -7.00 -0.76
N THR A 122 9.87 -7.52 -1.59
CA THR A 122 11.28 -7.16 -1.62
C THR A 122 11.64 -6.59 -2.97
N ALA A 123 12.47 -5.57 -3.01
CA ALA A 123 13.04 -5.08 -4.27
C ALA A 123 14.42 -4.47 -4.06
N ASP A 124 15.16 -4.35 -5.16
CA ASP A 124 16.43 -3.65 -5.19
C ASP A 124 16.31 -2.23 -4.60
N GLY A 125 17.42 -1.75 -4.01
CA GLY A 125 17.42 -0.48 -3.27
C GLY A 125 16.96 -0.61 -1.81
N GLY A 126 16.74 -1.83 -1.31
CA GLY A 126 16.48 -2.12 0.09
C GLY A 126 15.01 -1.97 0.48
N ILE A 127 14.10 -2.15 -0.47
CA ILE A 127 12.68 -2.27 -0.18
C ILE A 127 12.45 -3.65 0.44
N ASP A 128 11.92 -3.67 1.65
CA ASP A 128 11.55 -4.87 2.39
C ASP A 128 10.36 -4.51 3.27
N VAL A 129 9.15 -4.79 2.76
CA VAL A 129 7.89 -4.41 3.40
C VAL A 129 6.90 -5.55 3.34
N GLY A 130 6.10 -5.71 4.39
CA GLY A 130 5.09 -6.76 4.42
C GLY A 130 3.99 -6.45 5.40
N GLY A 131 2.85 -7.10 5.22
CA GLY A 131 1.66 -6.88 6.03
C GLY A 131 0.86 -8.16 6.23
N ALA A 132 -0.13 -8.06 7.11
CA ALA A 132 -1.09 -9.12 7.36
C ALA A 132 -2.50 -8.56 7.52
N VAL A 133 -3.48 -9.38 7.20
CA VAL A 133 -4.91 -9.10 7.37
C VAL A 133 -5.56 -10.31 8.05
N ASP A 134 -6.41 -10.04 9.03
CA ASP A 134 -7.39 -10.98 9.57
C ASP A 134 -8.73 -10.28 9.44
N ALA A 135 -9.60 -10.79 8.54
CA ALA A 135 -10.85 -10.13 8.16
C ALA A 135 -11.76 -9.78 9.35
N ALA A 136 -11.65 -10.56 10.44
CA ALA A 136 -12.45 -10.34 11.64
C ALA A 136 -11.81 -9.34 12.62
N LYS A 137 -10.49 -9.11 12.55
CA LYS A 137 -9.75 -8.34 13.57
C LYS A 137 -9.17 -7.04 13.05
N GLY A 138 -8.60 -7.02 11.84
CA GLY A 138 -8.00 -5.83 11.26
C GLY A 138 -6.76 -6.11 10.42
N THR A 139 -5.92 -5.07 10.31
CA THR A 139 -4.73 -5.07 9.46
C THR A 139 -3.47 -4.81 10.29
N TRP A 140 -2.35 -5.41 9.85
CA TRP A 140 -1.01 -5.19 10.36
C TRP A 140 -0.17 -4.65 9.22
N GLN A 141 0.36 -3.44 9.41
CA GLN A 141 1.21 -2.76 8.42
C GLN A 141 2.53 -2.36 9.07
N PRO A 142 3.63 -2.27 8.31
CA PRO A 142 4.90 -1.85 8.87
C PRO A 142 4.84 -0.37 9.29
N PRO A 143 5.68 0.07 10.25
CA PRO A 143 5.80 1.49 10.56
C PRO A 143 6.56 2.23 9.45
N GLU A 144 5.84 2.80 8.49
CA GLU A 144 6.39 3.45 7.30
C GLU A 144 6.93 4.85 7.58
N GLU A 145 6.25 5.62 8.44
CA GLU A 145 6.58 7.03 8.61
C GLU A 145 7.68 7.24 9.68
N ALA A 146 8.61 8.18 9.42
CA ALA A 146 9.71 8.48 10.35
C ALA A 146 9.24 8.87 11.77
N TRP A 147 8.06 9.50 11.89
CA TRP A 147 7.49 9.83 13.20
C TRP A 147 7.01 8.58 13.94
N GLN A 148 6.54 7.54 13.25
CA GLN A 148 6.11 6.29 13.88
C GLN A 148 7.32 5.60 14.52
N LYS A 149 8.42 5.48 13.77
CA LYS A 149 9.71 4.99 14.30
C LYS A 149 10.21 5.82 15.49
N SER A 150 10.07 7.15 15.42
CA SER A 150 10.41 8.03 16.54
C SER A 150 9.53 7.81 17.78
N VAL A 151 8.23 7.54 17.59
CA VAL A 151 7.31 7.18 18.68
C VAL A 151 7.74 5.85 19.30
N LEU A 152 8.01 4.83 18.49
CA LEU A 152 8.45 3.52 18.95
C LEU A 152 9.73 3.62 19.79
N THR A 153 10.73 4.37 19.31
CA THR A 153 11.96 4.66 20.08
C THR A 153 11.65 5.39 21.39
N MET A 154 10.77 6.41 21.36
CA MET A 154 10.34 7.13 22.57
C MET A 154 9.64 6.21 23.58
N MET A 155 8.89 5.22 23.11
CA MET A 155 8.20 4.22 23.94
C MET A 155 9.13 3.11 24.44
N GLY A 156 10.38 3.05 23.96
CA GLY A 156 11.32 1.98 24.27
C GLY A 156 10.96 0.65 23.59
N ARG A 157 10.34 0.70 22.41
CA ARG A 157 9.92 -0.47 21.61
C ARG A 157 10.38 -0.41 20.14
N PRO A 158 11.68 -0.20 19.86
CA PRO A 158 12.19 -0.12 18.48
C PRO A 158 12.02 -1.43 17.68
N GLU A 159 11.83 -2.56 18.36
CA GLU A 159 11.64 -3.89 17.77
C GLU A 159 10.23 -4.15 17.20
N VAL A 160 9.28 -3.23 17.40
CA VAL A 160 7.94 -3.36 16.83
C VAL A 160 8.02 -3.24 15.32
N THR A 161 7.60 -4.30 14.63
CA THR A 161 7.59 -4.39 13.17
C THR A 161 6.22 -4.09 12.58
N TYR A 162 5.14 -4.15 13.37
CA TYR A 162 3.77 -3.94 12.88
C TYR A 162 2.98 -2.91 13.71
N VAL A 163 2.24 -2.08 12.99
CA VAL A 163 1.15 -1.25 13.47
C VAL A 163 -0.16 -1.98 13.16
N PHE A 164 -0.91 -2.32 14.21
CA PHE A 164 -2.21 -2.95 14.10
C PHE A 164 -3.32 -1.91 14.09
N THR A 165 -4.18 -1.97 13.08
CA THR A 165 -5.41 -1.19 12.98
C THR A 165 -6.59 -2.14 13.13
N ALA A 166 -7.27 -2.04 14.27
CA ALA A 166 -8.46 -2.84 14.53
C ALA A 166 -9.62 -2.42 13.61
N GLY A 167 -10.31 -3.40 13.03
CA GLY A 167 -11.44 -3.18 12.13
C GLY A 167 -11.85 -4.48 11.44
N ARG A 168 -13.10 -4.56 10.98
CA ARG A 168 -13.45 -5.63 10.04
C ARG A 168 -12.97 -5.23 8.66
N VAL A 169 -12.45 -6.19 7.92
CA VAL A 169 -12.01 -6.03 6.53
C VAL A 169 -12.83 -6.98 5.69
N ASP A 170 -13.40 -6.50 4.60
CA ASP A 170 -13.91 -7.40 3.57
C ASP A 170 -12.70 -7.94 2.82
N LEU A 171 -12.47 -9.25 2.95
CA LEU A 171 -11.28 -9.86 2.37
C LEU A 171 -11.39 -9.95 0.85
N ALA A 172 -12.60 -10.11 0.30
CA ALA A 172 -12.78 -10.17 -1.15
C ALA A 172 -12.42 -8.81 -1.78
N GLU A 173 -13.02 -7.73 -1.28
CA GLU A 173 -12.72 -6.35 -1.71
C GLU A 173 -11.22 -6.03 -1.53
N TYR A 174 -10.61 -6.46 -0.43
CA TYR A 174 -9.17 -6.24 -0.20
C TYR A 174 -8.28 -7.00 -1.19
N LEU A 175 -8.71 -8.19 -1.64
CA LEU A 175 -7.95 -8.99 -2.60
C LEU A 175 -8.09 -8.44 -4.02
N GLU A 176 -9.27 -7.96 -4.42
CA GLU A 176 -9.52 -7.31 -5.71
C GLU A 176 -8.63 -6.08 -5.94
N GLU A 177 -8.40 -5.28 -4.89
CA GLU A 177 -7.54 -4.09 -4.94
C GLU A 177 -6.06 -4.38 -4.64
N GLY A 178 -5.74 -5.62 -4.25
CA GLY A 178 -4.49 -5.97 -3.58
C GLY A 178 -3.48 -6.78 -4.43
N PRO A 179 -2.27 -7.00 -3.89
CA PRO A 179 -1.22 -7.79 -4.55
C PRO A 179 -1.50 -9.31 -4.59
N ALA A 180 -2.67 -9.72 -4.12
CA ALA A 180 -3.05 -11.12 -3.92
C ALA A 180 -4.35 -11.48 -4.66
N ALA A 181 -4.69 -10.71 -5.70
CA ALA A 181 -5.84 -10.94 -6.55
C ALA A 181 -5.93 -12.43 -6.95
N MET A 182 -7.15 -12.95 -6.97
CA MET A 182 -7.35 -14.32 -7.43
C MET A 182 -7.05 -14.41 -8.92
N ALA A 183 -6.65 -15.59 -9.36
CA ALA A 183 -6.42 -15.85 -10.77
C ALA A 183 -7.67 -15.62 -11.64
N THR A 184 -8.86 -15.68 -11.06
CA THR A 184 -10.15 -15.45 -11.74
C THR A 184 -10.28 -14.05 -12.32
N ASP A 185 -9.72 -13.02 -11.65
CA ASP A 185 -9.77 -11.63 -12.14
C ASP A 185 -8.98 -11.43 -13.45
N LEU A 186 -8.12 -12.40 -13.79
CA LEU A 186 -7.32 -12.40 -15.02
C LEU A 186 -8.08 -12.97 -16.22
N VAL A 187 -9.00 -13.89 -15.96
CA VAL A 187 -9.79 -14.58 -16.97
C VAL A 187 -10.71 -13.59 -17.70
N ASP A 188 -11.33 -12.68 -16.96
CA ASP A 188 -12.19 -11.61 -17.49
C ASP A 188 -11.51 -10.74 -18.57
N ARG A 189 -10.18 -10.59 -18.50
CA ARG A 189 -9.43 -9.80 -19.50
C ARG A 189 -9.22 -10.55 -20.81
N LEU A 190 -8.95 -11.85 -20.73
CA LEU A 190 -8.77 -12.69 -21.91
C LEU A 190 -10.10 -12.86 -22.65
N ASP A 191 -11.22 -12.99 -21.93
CA ASP A 191 -12.56 -13.07 -22.52
C ASP A 191 -12.94 -11.80 -23.32
N ALA A 192 -12.36 -10.66 -22.97
CA ALA A 192 -12.57 -9.40 -23.69
C ALA A 192 -11.60 -9.18 -24.87
N ALA A 193 -10.57 -10.00 -25.04
CA ALA A 193 -9.58 -9.86 -26.10
C ALA A 193 -10.14 -10.34 -27.44
N THR A 194 -9.78 -9.64 -28.53
CA THR A 194 -10.26 -9.99 -29.87
C THR A 194 -9.42 -11.07 -30.55
N GLU A 195 -8.16 -11.22 -30.13
CA GLU A 195 -7.21 -12.19 -30.68
C GLU A 195 -6.47 -12.83 -29.50
N VAL A 196 -6.58 -14.15 -29.37
CA VAL A 196 -5.89 -14.95 -28.34
C VAL A 196 -5.26 -16.14 -29.03
N THR A 197 -3.96 -16.35 -28.83
CA THR A 197 -3.28 -17.57 -29.28
C THR A 197 -3.28 -18.58 -28.15
N ARG A 198 -3.57 -19.84 -28.47
CA ARG A 198 -3.56 -20.95 -27.53
C ARG A 198 -2.47 -21.93 -27.93
N GLU A 199 -1.59 -22.24 -27.00
CA GLU A 199 -0.53 -23.24 -27.16
C GLU A 199 -0.82 -24.40 -26.20
N GLU A 200 -1.09 -25.60 -26.73
CA GLU A 200 -1.25 -26.81 -25.93
C GLU A 200 0.10 -27.52 -25.76
N HIS A 201 0.36 -28.02 -24.56
CA HIS A 201 1.59 -28.72 -24.20
C HIS A 201 1.37 -30.23 -24.08
N GLU A 202 2.43 -31.03 -24.23
CA GLU A 202 2.35 -32.51 -24.17
C GLU A 202 1.82 -33.05 -22.83
N ASP A 203 1.99 -32.30 -21.74
CA ASP A 203 1.51 -32.67 -20.40
C ASP A 203 0.03 -32.35 -20.17
N GLY A 204 -0.64 -31.78 -21.17
CA GLY A 204 -2.04 -31.37 -21.14
C GLY A 204 -2.28 -29.97 -20.56
N SER A 205 -1.22 -29.25 -20.17
CA SER A 205 -1.30 -27.82 -19.87
C SER A 205 -1.49 -26.99 -21.15
N ALA A 206 -1.87 -25.72 -20.99
CA ALA A 206 -2.00 -24.80 -22.10
C ALA A 206 -1.64 -23.37 -21.69
N ASP A 207 -1.09 -22.62 -22.64
CA ASP A 207 -0.84 -21.19 -22.50
C ASP A 207 -1.81 -20.39 -23.38
N TYR A 208 -2.42 -19.37 -22.79
CA TYR A 208 -3.29 -18.42 -23.50
C TYR A 208 -2.60 -17.07 -23.55
N ARG A 209 -2.26 -16.61 -24.75
CA ARG A 209 -1.50 -15.38 -24.95
C ARG A 209 -2.32 -14.34 -25.68
N VAL A 210 -2.28 -13.12 -25.15
CA VAL A 210 -2.81 -11.91 -25.78
C VAL A 210 -1.67 -10.92 -25.90
N ALA A 211 -1.41 -10.47 -27.11
CA ALA A 211 -0.43 -9.43 -27.39
C ALA A 211 -1.13 -8.26 -28.09
N ASP A 212 -0.76 -7.05 -27.69
CA ASP A 212 -1.01 -5.82 -28.45
C ASP A 212 0.33 -5.16 -28.80
N GLU A 213 0.32 -3.94 -29.34
CA GLU A 213 1.52 -3.26 -29.85
C GLU A 213 2.59 -3.08 -28.76
N ASP A 214 2.18 -2.83 -27.52
CA ASP A 214 3.04 -2.41 -26.42
C ASP A 214 2.97 -3.36 -25.22
N SER A 215 2.11 -4.37 -25.23
CA SER A 215 1.89 -5.24 -24.08
C SER A 215 1.55 -6.67 -24.47
N GLU A 216 1.86 -7.56 -23.55
CA GLU A 216 1.68 -8.97 -23.73
C GLU A 216 1.32 -9.62 -22.40
N VAL A 217 0.34 -10.50 -22.45
CA VAL A 217 -0.11 -11.29 -21.30
C VAL A 217 -0.13 -12.75 -21.73
N THR A 218 0.54 -13.60 -20.97
CA THR A 218 0.43 -15.07 -21.10
C THR A 218 -0.15 -15.63 -19.81
N LEU A 219 -1.27 -16.33 -19.90
CA LEU A 219 -1.88 -17.06 -18.80
C LEU A 219 -1.52 -18.54 -18.92
N HIS A 220 -0.86 -19.06 -17.89
CA HIS A 220 -0.46 -20.46 -17.82
C HIS A 220 -1.54 -21.26 -17.12
N VAL A 221 -2.05 -22.29 -17.79
CA VAL A 221 -3.15 -23.15 -17.30
C VAL A 221 -2.68 -24.59 -17.23
N GLY A 222 -2.75 -25.20 -16.05
CA GLY A 222 -2.38 -26.60 -15.84
C GLY A 222 -3.34 -27.59 -16.48
N ALA A 223 -2.94 -28.86 -16.56
CA ALA A 223 -3.76 -29.94 -17.11
C ALA A 223 -5.08 -30.20 -16.37
N ASP A 224 -5.23 -29.68 -15.15
CA ASP A 224 -6.47 -29.69 -14.37
C ASP A 224 -7.34 -28.44 -14.59
N SER A 225 -7.00 -27.65 -15.62
CA SER A 225 -7.63 -26.37 -15.96
C SER A 225 -7.49 -25.30 -14.89
N THR A 226 -6.55 -25.42 -13.94
CA THR A 226 -6.29 -24.35 -12.96
C THR A 226 -5.22 -23.38 -13.48
N VAL A 227 -5.34 -22.09 -13.17
CA VAL A 227 -4.29 -21.11 -13.48
C VAL A 227 -3.07 -21.40 -12.61
N THR A 228 -1.95 -21.75 -13.23
CA THR A 228 -0.68 -22.03 -12.56
C THR A 228 0.24 -20.82 -12.55
N GLY A 229 0.06 -19.90 -13.51
CA GLY A 229 0.85 -18.68 -13.58
C GLY A 229 0.31 -17.64 -14.54
N ARG A 230 0.97 -16.48 -14.54
CA ARG A 230 0.76 -15.41 -15.51
C ARG A 230 2.06 -14.65 -15.73
N ASP A 231 2.44 -14.49 -16.98
CA ASP A 231 3.44 -13.52 -17.41
C ASP A 231 2.77 -12.30 -18.02
N TYR A 232 3.33 -11.13 -17.72
CA TYR A 232 2.86 -9.85 -18.19
C TYR A 232 4.06 -9.00 -18.57
N ARG A 233 4.06 -8.45 -19.78
CA ARG A 233 5.09 -7.56 -20.29
C ARG A 233 4.44 -6.32 -20.85
N ILE A 234 4.97 -5.15 -20.53
CA ILE A 234 4.70 -3.89 -21.24
C ILE A 234 6.04 -3.36 -21.74
N ALA A 235 6.10 -2.94 -23.00
CA ALA A 235 7.17 -2.16 -23.57
C ALA A 235 6.61 -0.82 -24.03
N GLU A 236 6.98 0.28 -23.36
CA GLU A 236 6.63 1.64 -23.78
C GLU A 236 7.91 2.40 -24.12
N GLU A 237 8.06 2.80 -25.38
CA GLU A 237 9.27 3.47 -25.90
C GLU A 237 10.55 2.63 -25.63
N ASP A 238 11.35 3.06 -24.65
CA ASP A 238 12.61 2.42 -24.22
C ASP A 238 12.48 1.79 -22.81
N GLU A 239 11.28 1.69 -22.27
CA GLU A 239 11.00 1.14 -20.94
C GLU A 239 10.30 -0.20 -21.05
N VAL A 240 10.81 -1.20 -20.31
CA VAL A 240 10.20 -2.53 -20.28
C VAL A 240 9.83 -2.88 -18.85
N PHE A 241 8.57 -3.25 -18.65
CA PHE A 241 8.06 -3.73 -17.38
C PHE A 241 7.57 -5.17 -17.54
N GLU A 242 8.18 -6.09 -16.81
CA GLU A 242 7.82 -7.50 -16.81
C GLU A 242 7.39 -7.93 -15.41
N THR A 243 6.33 -8.74 -15.34
CA THR A 243 5.98 -9.47 -14.14
C THR A 243 5.66 -10.90 -14.48
N SER A 244 6.20 -11.83 -13.70
CA SER A 244 5.78 -13.23 -13.70
C SER A 244 5.05 -13.50 -12.40
N THR A 245 3.98 -14.27 -12.42
CA THR A 245 3.21 -14.64 -11.22
C THR A 245 3.00 -16.15 -11.23
N ALA A 246 3.35 -16.84 -10.16
CA ALA A 246 3.09 -18.25 -9.97
C ALA A 246 2.04 -18.45 -8.87
N TYR A 247 1.11 -19.37 -9.10
CA TYR A 247 0.05 -19.73 -8.16
C TYR A 247 0.30 -21.13 -7.57
N THR A 248 -0.02 -21.28 -6.28
CA THR A 248 -0.07 -22.59 -5.64
C THR A 248 -1.33 -22.68 -4.79
N TYR A 249 -2.21 -23.62 -5.12
CA TYR A 249 -3.49 -23.78 -4.43
C TYR A 249 -3.42 -24.77 -3.26
N GLY A 250 -4.37 -24.64 -2.35
CA GLY A 250 -4.55 -25.56 -1.24
C GLY A 250 -4.58 -24.85 0.11
N PRO A 251 -4.87 -25.59 1.20
CA PRO A 251 -5.00 -25.00 2.52
C PRO A 251 -3.73 -24.28 2.96
N GLN A 252 -3.87 -23.01 3.30
CA GLN A 252 -2.80 -22.17 3.85
C GLN A 252 -2.92 -22.07 5.36
N SER A 253 -1.79 -21.94 6.05
CA SER A 253 -1.74 -21.76 7.51
C SER A 253 -1.01 -20.48 7.86
N ILE A 254 -1.77 -19.40 8.00
CA ILE A 254 -1.21 -18.07 8.24
C ILE A 254 -1.20 -17.74 9.73
N SER A 255 0.00 -17.50 10.27
CA SER A 255 0.21 -16.99 11.62
C SER A 255 0.16 -15.47 11.63
N MET A 256 -0.61 -14.89 12.55
CA MET A 256 -0.70 -13.43 12.71
C MET A 256 0.47 -12.88 13.53
N PRO A 257 0.89 -11.63 13.28
CA PRO A 257 1.92 -10.99 14.09
C PRO A 257 1.60 -11.02 15.58
N SER A 258 2.61 -11.27 16.40
CA SER A 258 2.45 -11.40 17.84
C SER A 258 2.25 -10.04 18.52
N ALA A 259 1.74 -10.06 19.75
CA ALA A 259 1.61 -8.84 20.55
C ALA A 259 2.96 -8.16 20.86
N THR A 260 4.07 -8.91 20.85
CA THR A 260 5.39 -8.36 21.12
C THR A 260 5.93 -7.56 19.94
N SER A 261 5.70 -8.02 18.70
CA SER A 261 6.09 -7.32 17.47
C SER A 261 5.07 -6.28 16.98
N THR A 262 3.95 -6.12 17.71
CA THR A 262 2.84 -5.25 17.31
C THR A 262 2.63 -4.07 18.27
N ILE A 263 2.24 -2.93 17.71
CA ILE A 263 1.63 -1.80 18.45
C ILE A 263 0.28 -1.45 17.85
N ASP A 264 -0.70 -1.11 18.69
CA ASP A 264 -1.99 -0.62 18.21
C ASP A 264 -1.88 0.83 17.67
N ALA A 265 -2.57 1.11 16.57
CA ALA A 265 -2.54 2.40 15.87
C ALA A 265 -3.01 3.57 16.76
N LYS A 266 -3.96 3.35 17.68
CA LYS A 266 -4.41 4.37 18.64
C LYS A 266 -3.32 4.70 19.67
N THR A 267 -2.57 3.69 20.08
CA THR A 267 -1.39 3.87 20.96
C THR A 267 -0.30 4.67 20.24
N LEU A 268 -0.03 4.36 18.97
CA LEU A 268 0.94 5.08 18.15
C LEU A 268 0.55 6.55 17.95
N ARG A 269 -0.73 6.82 17.66
CA ARG A 269 -1.29 8.18 17.56
C ARG A 269 -1.15 8.96 18.87
N SER A 270 -1.40 8.31 20.01
CA SER A 270 -1.16 8.91 21.32
C SER A 270 0.32 9.24 21.52
N GLY A 271 1.22 8.37 21.10
CA GLY A 271 2.66 8.62 21.10
C GLY A 271 3.06 9.86 20.29
N ARG A 272 2.46 10.07 19.12
CA ARG A 272 2.69 11.28 18.29
C ARG A 272 2.30 12.56 19.03
N ALA A 273 1.19 12.54 19.77
CA ALA A 273 0.77 13.67 20.58
C ALA A 273 1.79 13.97 21.71
N TYR A 274 2.42 12.94 22.27
CA TYR A 274 3.48 13.12 23.27
C TYR A 274 4.83 13.56 22.71
N LEU A 275 5.18 13.19 21.47
CA LEU A 275 6.33 13.79 20.77
C LEU A 275 6.17 15.30 20.60
N SER A 276 4.95 15.75 20.34
CA SER A 276 4.59 17.17 20.15
C SER A 276 4.09 17.88 21.41
N MET A 277 4.17 17.24 22.59
CA MET A 277 3.53 17.76 23.82
C MET A 277 3.95 19.17 24.19
N GLY A 278 5.21 19.55 23.93
CA GLY A 278 5.72 20.89 24.24
C GLY A 278 4.96 21.97 23.49
N ASN A 279 4.69 21.74 22.20
CA ASN A 279 3.92 22.64 21.35
C ASN A 279 2.45 22.66 21.77
N LEU A 280 1.86 21.50 22.10
CA LEU A 280 0.47 21.41 22.56
C LEU A 280 0.24 22.22 23.85
N VAL A 281 1.12 22.05 24.85
CA VAL A 281 1.02 22.78 26.13
C VAL A 281 1.21 24.29 25.90
N ASN A 282 2.21 24.69 25.10
CA ASN A 282 2.46 26.10 24.79
C ASN A 282 1.26 26.74 24.05
N ASN A 283 0.72 26.07 23.03
CA ASN A 283 -0.41 26.56 22.25
C ASN A 283 -1.69 26.66 23.10
N ALA A 284 -1.97 25.68 23.96
CA ALA A 284 -3.10 25.73 24.89
C ALA A 284 -2.96 26.91 25.88
N ALA A 285 -1.77 27.10 26.45
CA ALA A 285 -1.48 28.21 27.35
C ALA A 285 -1.61 29.58 26.66
N GLY A 286 -1.01 29.73 25.47
CA GLY A 286 -1.04 30.96 24.68
C GLY A 286 -2.45 31.31 24.18
N SER A 287 -3.17 30.36 23.60
CA SER A 287 -4.53 30.56 23.09
C SER A 287 -5.51 30.87 24.21
N GLY A 288 -5.43 30.13 25.33
CA GLY A 288 -6.25 30.41 26.51
C GLY A 288 -5.99 31.81 27.09
N ALA A 289 -4.73 32.24 27.14
CA ALA A 289 -4.36 33.58 27.57
C ALA A 289 -4.89 34.67 26.61
N ALA A 290 -4.73 34.49 25.30
CA ALA A 290 -5.23 35.42 24.29
C ALA A 290 -6.76 35.57 24.37
N ASN A 291 -7.48 34.45 24.48
CA ASN A 291 -8.94 34.45 24.63
C ASN A 291 -9.38 35.16 25.91
N ALA A 292 -8.68 34.95 27.04
CA ALA A 292 -9.00 35.63 28.29
C ALA A 292 -8.78 37.15 28.21
N ARG A 293 -7.71 37.60 27.54
CA ARG A 293 -7.49 39.04 27.27
C ARG A 293 -8.61 39.61 26.41
N LYS A 294 -8.99 38.92 25.33
CA LYS A 294 -10.09 39.33 24.43
C LYS A 294 -11.42 39.43 25.18
N ALA A 295 -11.74 38.45 26.03
CA ALA A 295 -12.97 38.43 26.82
C ALA A 295 -13.04 39.60 27.84
N ALA A 296 -11.89 40.05 28.37
CA ALA A 296 -11.86 41.15 29.32
C ALA A 296 -12.17 42.53 28.69
N LYS A 297 -12.02 42.68 27.36
CA LYS A 297 -12.25 43.94 26.63
C LYS A 297 -11.51 45.14 27.25
N GLY A 298 -10.22 44.96 27.58
CA GLY A 298 -9.38 45.99 28.20
C GLY A 298 -9.63 46.25 29.70
N ARG A 299 -10.59 45.55 30.32
CA ARG A 299 -10.85 45.61 31.77
C ARG A 299 -9.94 44.66 32.54
N LYS A 300 -10.05 44.67 33.87
CA LYS A 300 -9.36 43.71 34.74
C LYS A 300 -9.75 42.28 34.35
N VAL A 301 -8.76 41.42 34.13
CA VAL A 301 -8.99 40.03 33.77
C VAL A 301 -9.37 39.25 35.02
N ALA A 302 -10.53 38.59 34.99
CA ALA A 302 -10.96 37.72 36.08
C ALA A 302 -10.20 36.39 36.04
N VAL A 303 -9.71 35.93 37.20
CA VAL A 303 -9.03 34.61 37.34
C VAL A 303 -9.93 33.47 36.86
N ALA A 304 -11.23 33.51 37.18
CA ALA A 304 -12.20 32.53 36.72
C ALA A 304 -12.30 32.46 35.18
N SER A 305 -12.19 33.61 34.50
CA SER A 305 -12.18 33.69 33.03
C SER A 305 -10.94 33.02 32.44
N VAL A 306 -9.75 33.29 33.01
CA VAL A 306 -8.50 32.62 32.63
C VAL A 306 -8.64 31.11 32.78
N ARG A 307 -9.12 30.63 33.94
CA ARG A 307 -9.30 29.20 34.21
C ARG A 307 -10.22 28.53 33.19
N ASN A 308 -11.39 29.11 32.92
CA ASN A 308 -12.35 28.55 31.97
C ASN A 308 -11.79 28.51 30.54
N LEU A 309 -11.22 29.62 30.05
CA LEU A 309 -10.77 29.72 28.66
C LEU A 309 -9.51 28.89 28.37
N VAL A 310 -8.60 28.76 29.34
CA VAL A 310 -7.44 27.88 29.20
C VAL A 310 -7.87 26.40 29.23
N ARG A 311 -8.85 26.01 30.05
CA ARG A 311 -9.41 24.64 30.00
C ARG A 311 -10.03 24.32 28.64
N ARG A 312 -10.78 25.25 28.06
CA ARG A 312 -11.34 25.08 26.71
C ARG A 312 -10.24 24.93 25.65
N ALA A 313 -9.18 25.73 25.74
CA ALA A 313 -8.04 25.62 24.83
C ALA A 313 -7.30 24.28 24.98
N ALA A 314 -7.12 23.78 26.21
CA ALA A 314 -6.53 22.47 26.46
C ALA A 314 -7.42 21.32 25.95
N ALA A 315 -8.74 21.40 26.15
CA ALA A 315 -9.68 20.43 25.61
C ALA A 315 -9.64 20.40 24.07
N ALA A 316 -9.58 21.57 23.42
CA ALA A 316 -9.44 21.67 21.97
C ALA A 316 -8.11 21.07 21.47
N ALA A 317 -6.99 21.38 22.15
CA ALA A 317 -5.68 20.81 21.81
C ALA A 317 -5.66 19.28 21.95
N ASN A 318 -6.25 18.73 23.02
CA ASN A 318 -6.38 17.29 23.21
C ASN A 318 -7.29 16.64 22.16
N GLY A 319 -8.39 17.29 21.80
CA GLY A 319 -9.30 16.85 20.74
C GLY A 319 -8.60 16.78 19.38
N GLN A 320 -7.86 17.83 19.01
CA GLN A 320 -7.07 17.87 17.77
C GLN A 320 -5.95 16.80 17.76
N ALA A 321 -5.32 16.57 18.91
CA ALA A 321 -4.27 15.56 19.04
C ALA A 321 -4.82 14.12 19.11
N GLY A 322 -6.13 13.94 19.32
CA GLY A 322 -6.75 12.63 19.53
C GLY A 322 -6.32 11.94 20.83
N ALA A 323 -5.70 12.66 21.76
CA ALA A 323 -5.17 12.13 23.01
C ALA A 323 -5.21 13.17 24.15
N ALA A 324 -5.47 12.71 25.37
CA ALA A 324 -5.55 13.57 26.56
C ALA A 324 -4.16 13.91 27.14
N VAL A 325 -3.35 14.64 26.37
CA VAL A 325 -1.96 14.98 26.71
C VAL A 325 -1.86 16.18 27.66
N VAL A 326 -2.62 17.24 27.39
CA VAL A 326 -2.58 18.51 28.13
C VAL A 326 -3.47 18.43 29.36
N GLN A 327 -2.88 18.67 30.53
CA GLN A 327 -3.52 18.71 31.84
C GLN A 327 -3.52 20.14 32.40
N ILE A 328 -4.54 20.44 33.22
CA ILE A 328 -4.72 21.75 33.84
C ILE A 328 -4.83 21.59 35.35
N LYS A 329 -4.08 22.40 36.09
CA LYS A 329 -4.20 22.53 37.55
C LYS A 329 -4.44 23.99 37.93
N ASP A 330 -5.45 24.26 38.74
CA ASP A 330 -5.69 25.60 39.25
C ASP A 330 -4.59 26.04 40.22
N ILE A 331 -4.21 27.33 40.13
CA ILE A 331 -3.26 27.99 41.03
C ILE A 331 -3.86 29.33 41.48
N ASN A 332 -3.29 29.96 42.52
CA ASN A 332 -3.85 31.15 43.17
C ASN A 332 -4.29 32.25 42.18
N ALA A 333 -3.45 32.59 41.20
CA ALA A 333 -3.71 33.68 40.25
C ALA A 333 -4.11 33.21 38.84
N GLY A 334 -4.42 31.92 38.64
CA GLY A 334 -4.73 31.39 37.30
C GLY A 334 -4.67 29.88 37.21
N VAL A 335 -3.92 29.36 36.24
CA VAL A 335 -3.74 27.92 35.98
C VAL A 335 -2.29 27.56 35.66
N ARG A 336 -1.92 26.31 35.96
CA ARG A 336 -0.76 25.60 35.41
C ARG A 336 -1.25 24.67 34.30
N VAL A 337 -0.74 24.86 33.09
CA VAL A 337 -0.94 24.00 31.92
C VAL A 337 0.27 23.11 31.80
N TYR A 338 0.12 21.80 31.78
CA TYR A 338 1.26 20.89 31.76
C TYR A 338 0.97 19.59 31.04
N ALA A 339 2.02 18.88 30.66
CA ALA A 339 1.96 17.52 30.17
C ALA A 339 3.19 16.77 30.68
N THR A 340 3.02 15.48 30.95
CA THR A 340 4.11 14.56 31.32
C THR A 340 4.04 13.37 30.38
N ASN A 341 5.14 13.12 29.68
CA ASN A 341 5.26 11.98 28.79
C ASN A 341 5.35 10.69 29.63
N PRO A 342 4.42 9.72 29.46
CA PRO A 342 4.37 8.53 30.32
C PRO A 342 5.56 7.59 30.09
N TRP A 343 6.18 7.60 28.91
CA TRP A 343 7.30 6.74 28.55
C TRP A 343 8.65 7.35 28.95
N THR A 344 8.88 8.63 28.62
CA THR A 344 10.18 9.29 28.88
C THR A 344 10.24 10.02 30.21
N ARG A 345 9.10 10.17 30.91
CA ARG A 345 8.93 10.97 32.14
C ARG A 345 9.24 12.47 32.00
N LYS A 346 9.65 12.93 30.81
CA LYS A 346 9.85 14.35 30.50
C LYS A 346 8.54 15.10 30.70
N SER A 347 8.62 16.30 31.28
CA SER A 347 7.45 17.14 31.54
C SER A 347 7.67 18.53 30.95
N VAL A 348 6.57 19.14 30.48
CA VAL A 348 6.53 20.53 30.07
C VAL A 348 5.40 21.22 30.82
N ALA A 349 5.65 22.40 31.35
CA ALA A 349 4.64 23.16 32.07
C ALA A 349 4.75 24.66 31.79
N TYR A 350 3.60 25.32 31.80
CA TYR A 350 3.43 26.76 31.70
C TYR A 350 2.45 27.21 32.78
N THR A 351 2.64 28.42 33.28
CA THR A 351 1.68 29.11 34.15
C THR A 351 1.02 30.22 33.37
N VAL A 352 -0.30 30.31 33.49
CA VAL A 352 -1.11 31.38 32.89
C VAL A 352 -1.82 32.10 34.02
N THR A 353 -1.42 33.34 34.30
CA THR A 353 -1.91 34.12 35.45
C THR A 353 -2.55 35.43 35.01
N ALA A 354 -3.63 35.82 35.72
CA ALA A 354 -4.22 37.14 35.58
C ALA A 354 -3.40 38.16 36.38
N ALA A 355 -3.01 39.27 35.75
CA ALA A 355 -2.23 40.35 36.35
C ALA A 355 -2.84 41.70 35.95
N GLY A 356 -3.82 42.17 36.73
CA GLY A 356 -4.56 43.39 36.43
C GLY A 356 -5.33 43.28 35.10
N LYS A 357 -4.98 44.12 34.12
CA LYS A 357 -5.55 44.10 32.76
C LYS A 357 -4.82 43.13 31.81
N LYS A 358 -3.74 42.49 32.27
CA LYS A 358 -2.91 41.59 31.47
C LYS A 358 -3.13 40.14 31.88
N VAL A 359 -2.82 39.24 30.96
CA VAL A 359 -2.60 37.81 31.25
C VAL A 359 -1.14 37.53 30.97
N VAL A 360 -0.46 36.84 31.87
CA VAL A 360 0.96 36.51 31.74
C VAL A 360 1.09 35.01 31.54
N VAL A 361 1.86 34.61 30.52
CA VAL A 361 2.21 33.21 30.26
C VAL A 361 3.70 33.07 30.55
N LYS A 362 4.08 32.14 31.43
CA LYS A 362 5.48 31.84 31.76
C LYS A 362 5.71 30.35 31.69
N LYS A 363 6.80 29.92 31.05
CA LYS A 363 7.27 28.54 31.16
C LYS A 363 7.62 28.27 32.61
N ALA A 364 7.08 27.18 33.17
CA ALA A 364 7.45 26.74 34.50
C ALA A 364 8.79 25.99 34.39
N SER A 365 9.74 26.38 35.24
CA SER A 365 11.01 25.70 35.43
C SER A 365 10.82 24.31 36.00
#